data_AF-A0A357Z7L9-F1
#
_entry.id   AF-A0A357Z7L9-F1
#
_cell.length_a   1.000
_cell.length_b   1.000
_cell.length_c   1.000
_cell.angle_alpha   90.00
_cell.angle_beta   90.00
_cell.angle_gamma   90.00
#
_symmetry.space_group_name_H-M   'P 1'
#
loop_
_entity.id
_entity.type
_entity.pdbx_description
1 polymer ?
#
loop_
_entity_poly.entity_id
_entity_poly.type
_entity_poly.pdbx_seq_one_letter_code
_entity_poly.pdbx_strand_id
1 'polypeptide(L)'
;MKWNELTLWQYQQLMPTITKPDKDWTELDTEVKQLCIVTGLTEHQIDSLSLNALKELRKELAFLNEPIEGKPVDYIVTNGKRYRINYDIKNMPSARYIESKVFSADTLANLHKIAASMVIPQKRNWYGKWVDDKYDASKHEQYATDMQEANFIHVYHSLVFFYQVYKNWIEVSKDYMIAEMTKAGMTQTQADIVAHLLSESTDGIIPVTLLPPKKILELKKYLK
;
A
#
# COMPACT_ATOMS: atom_id res chain seq x y z
N MET A 1 -0.96 14.54 16.48
CA MET A 1 -1.04 13.44 15.50
C MET A 1 -0.47 13.89 14.18
N LYS A 2 0.20 13.00 13.45
CA LYS A 2 0.62 13.16 12.05
C LYS A 2 0.34 11.87 11.29
N TRP A 3 0.32 11.93 9.94
CA TRP A 3 0.20 10.72 9.11
C TRP A 3 1.25 9.65 9.43
N ASN A 4 2.48 10.05 9.76
CA ASN A 4 3.58 9.15 10.12
C ASN A 4 3.46 8.54 11.54
N GLU A 5 2.43 8.87 12.30
CA GLU A 5 2.18 8.28 13.62
C GLU A 5 1.09 7.20 13.56
N LEU A 6 0.38 7.11 12.43
CA LEU A 6 -0.66 6.11 12.23
C LEU A 6 -0.08 4.74 11.89
N THR A 7 -0.73 3.70 12.40
CA THR A 7 -0.61 2.35 11.83
C THR A 7 -1.40 2.27 10.54
N LEU A 8 -1.05 1.30 9.69
CA LEU A 8 -1.82 1.02 8.48
C LEU A 8 -3.28 0.66 8.82
N TRP A 9 -3.51 -0.06 9.92
CA TRP A 9 -4.86 -0.37 10.40
C TRP A 9 -5.67 0.89 10.67
N GLN A 10 -5.11 1.84 11.42
CA GLN A 10 -5.78 3.11 11.71
C GLN A 10 -6.13 3.84 10.42
N TYR A 11 -5.20 3.91 9.46
CA TYR A 11 -5.46 4.49 8.15
C TYR A 11 -6.63 3.79 7.43
N GLN A 12 -6.64 2.46 7.39
CA GLN A 12 -7.69 1.68 6.75
C GLN A 12 -9.07 1.88 7.39
N GLN A 13 -9.13 2.12 8.72
CA GLN A 13 -10.39 2.46 9.41
C GLN A 13 -10.79 3.92 9.21
N LEU A 14 -9.83 4.83 9.10
CA LEU A 14 -10.02 6.27 9.02
C LEU A 14 -10.56 6.70 7.66
N MET A 15 -10.00 6.18 6.57
CA MET A 15 -10.35 6.61 5.20
C MET A 15 -11.82 6.42 4.82
N PRO A 16 -12.53 5.34 5.21
CA PRO A 16 -13.96 5.22 4.98
C PRO A 16 -14.77 6.36 5.62
N THR A 17 -14.40 6.79 6.84
CA THR A 17 -15.10 7.91 7.53
C THR A 17 -14.97 9.23 6.79
N ILE A 18 -13.93 9.40 5.96
CA ILE A 18 -13.65 10.62 5.19
C ILE A 18 -14.28 10.55 3.80
N THR A 19 -14.16 9.39 3.14
CA THR A 19 -14.51 9.26 1.71
C THR A 19 -15.91 8.74 1.46
N LYS A 20 -16.44 7.96 2.42
CA LYS A 20 -17.76 7.32 2.35
C LYS A 20 -18.35 7.22 3.77
N PRO A 21 -18.57 8.35 4.47
CA PRO A 21 -19.19 8.32 5.79
C PRO A 21 -20.57 7.66 5.71
N ASP A 22 -20.99 7.04 6.82
CA ASP A 22 -22.33 6.47 6.92
C ASP A 22 -23.37 7.58 6.72
N LYS A 23 -24.44 7.26 5.98
CA LYS A 23 -25.49 8.25 5.65
C LYS A 23 -26.26 8.69 6.89
N ASP A 24 -26.28 7.85 7.92
CA ASP A 24 -26.99 8.11 9.16
C ASP A 24 -26.12 8.89 10.17
N TRP A 25 -24.84 9.12 9.88
CA TRP A 25 -23.93 9.86 10.76
C TRP A 25 -24.03 11.37 10.53
N THR A 26 -24.08 12.11 11.63
CA THR A 26 -23.84 13.55 11.63
C THR A 26 -22.34 13.84 11.44
N GLU A 27 -22.01 15.11 11.19
CA GLU A 27 -20.60 15.56 11.18
C GLU A 27 -19.92 15.29 12.53
N LEU A 28 -20.65 15.44 13.63
CA LEU A 28 -20.14 15.15 14.97
C LEU A 28 -19.88 13.65 15.16
N ASP A 29 -20.79 12.79 14.72
CA ASP A 29 -20.60 11.33 14.79
C ASP A 29 -19.36 10.90 14.02
N THR A 30 -19.16 11.47 12.82
CA THR A 30 -17.98 11.21 12.00
C THR A 30 -16.70 11.66 12.72
N GLU A 31 -16.70 12.85 13.30
CA GLU A 31 -15.55 13.39 14.04
C GLU A 31 -15.22 12.53 15.28
N VAL A 32 -16.21 12.10 16.04
CA VAL A 32 -16.01 11.21 17.20
C VAL A 32 -15.39 9.89 16.76
N LYS A 33 -15.87 9.29 15.67
CA LYS A 33 -15.29 8.04 15.13
C LYS A 33 -13.84 8.23 14.69
N GLN A 34 -13.52 9.35 14.03
CA GLN A 34 -12.15 9.69 13.66
C GLN A 34 -11.26 9.83 14.89
N LEU A 35 -11.73 10.52 15.93
CA LEU A 35 -11.02 10.65 17.21
C LEU A 35 -10.77 9.30 17.88
N CYS A 36 -11.77 8.41 17.92
CA CYS A 36 -11.60 7.05 18.44
C CYS A 36 -10.48 6.31 17.72
N ILE A 37 -10.44 6.39 16.39
CA ILE A 37 -9.43 5.70 15.56
C ILE A 37 -8.02 6.23 15.82
N VAL A 38 -7.84 7.56 15.80
CA VAL A 38 -6.50 8.15 15.91
C VAL A 38 -5.95 8.12 17.33
N THR A 39 -6.81 8.22 18.35
CA THR A 39 -6.40 8.28 19.76
C THR A 39 -6.46 6.92 20.47
N GLY A 40 -7.23 5.97 19.95
CA GLY A 40 -7.54 4.69 20.62
C GLY A 40 -8.54 4.80 21.77
N LEU A 41 -9.15 5.98 21.98
CA LEU A 41 -10.21 6.17 22.97
C LEU A 41 -11.54 5.55 22.48
N THR A 42 -12.37 5.15 23.44
CA THR A 42 -13.75 4.73 23.18
C THR A 42 -14.68 5.94 23.07
N GLU A 43 -15.82 5.77 22.39
CA GLU A 43 -16.87 6.81 22.30
C GLU A 43 -17.29 7.30 23.68
N HIS A 44 -17.56 6.38 24.60
CA HIS A 44 -17.91 6.73 25.98
C HIS A 44 -16.83 7.58 26.67
N GLN A 45 -15.54 7.30 26.44
CA GLN A 45 -14.46 8.10 26.99
C GLN A 45 -14.43 9.50 26.40
N ILE A 46 -14.73 9.65 25.10
CA ILE A 46 -14.84 10.95 24.43
C ILE A 46 -16.06 11.73 24.93
N ASP A 47 -17.21 11.08 25.04
CA ASP A 47 -18.46 11.67 25.53
C ASP A 47 -18.35 12.14 26.98
N SER A 48 -17.49 11.50 27.77
CA SER A 48 -17.19 11.87 29.15
C SER A 48 -16.25 13.07 29.28
N LEU A 49 -15.69 13.57 28.18
CA LEU A 49 -14.76 14.72 28.21
C LEU A 49 -15.52 16.03 28.47
N SER A 50 -14.88 16.93 29.21
CA SER A 50 -15.33 18.32 29.26
C SER A 50 -15.21 18.97 27.88
N LEU A 51 -16.03 20.00 27.60
CA LEU A 51 -15.98 20.75 26.33
C LEU A 51 -14.58 21.28 26.00
N ASN A 52 -13.82 21.72 27.01
CA ASN A 52 -12.45 22.18 26.82
C ASN A 52 -11.52 21.04 26.42
N ALA A 53 -11.62 19.88 27.09
CA ALA A 53 -10.81 18.71 26.75
C ALA A 53 -11.14 18.17 25.36
N LEU A 54 -12.42 18.14 24.97
CA LEU A 54 -12.84 17.75 23.63
C LEU A 54 -12.29 18.71 22.56
N LYS A 55 -12.36 20.03 22.81
CA LYS A 55 -11.81 21.05 21.91
C LYS A 55 -10.31 20.87 21.68
N GLU A 56 -9.56 20.53 22.74
CA GLU A 56 -8.13 20.23 22.61
C GLU A 56 -7.90 18.92 21.85
N LEU A 57 -8.68 17.87 22.14
CA LEU A 57 -8.57 16.58 21.47
C LEU A 57 -8.83 16.67 19.96
N ARG A 58 -9.78 17.52 19.53
CA ARG A 58 -10.07 17.77 18.10
C ARG A 58 -8.86 18.26 17.31
N LYS A 59 -7.89 18.91 17.96
CA LYS A 59 -6.65 19.35 17.29
C LYS A 59 -5.82 18.17 16.78
N GLU A 60 -6.01 16.98 17.36
CA GLU A 60 -5.37 15.75 16.87
C GLU A 60 -5.83 15.36 15.47
N LEU A 61 -6.94 15.90 14.95
CA LEU A 61 -7.40 15.67 13.57
C LEU A 61 -6.86 16.68 12.56
N ALA A 62 -6.11 17.70 12.99
CA ALA A 62 -5.65 18.77 12.10
C ALA A 62 -4.83 18.25 10.90
N PHE A 63 -4.06 17.17 11.11
CA PHE A 63 -3.24 16.54 10.07
C PHE A 63 -4.05 15.96 8.91
N LEU A 64 -5.36 15.74 9.06
CA LEU A 64 -6.23 15.27 7.96
C LEU A 64 -6.31 16.28 6.81
N ASN A 65 -6.05 17.56 7.09
CA ASN A 65 -5.98 18.62 6.09
C ASN A 65 -4.59 18.78 5.46
N GLU A 66 -3.60 18.02 5.94
CA GLU A 66 -2.23 18.04 5.42
C GLU A 66 -2.04 16.96 4.36
N PRO A 67 -1.19 17.20 3.34
CA PRO A 67 -0.85 16.19 2.35
C PRO A 67 -0.15 14.98 3.01
N ILE A 68 -0.40 13.78 2.46
CA ILE A 68 0.31 12.57 2.86
C ILE A 68 1.69 12.58 2.19
N GLU A 69 2.71 12.96 2.94
CA GLU A 69 4.10 13.01 2.47
C GLU A 69 4.95 11.86 3.02
N GLY A 70 5.89 11.38 2.20
CA GLY A 70 6.76 10.28 2.58
C GLY A 70 7.58 9.74 1.41
N LYS A 71 8.36 8.69 1.71
CA LYS A 71 9.24 8.00 0.75
C LYS A 71 9.15 6.49 0.97
N PRO A 72 9.35 5.68 -0.09
CA PRO A 72 9.50 4.24 0.06
C PRO A 72 10.70 3.91 0.96
N VAL A 73 10.62 2.79 1.67
CA VAL A 73 11.67 2.32 2.58
C VAL A 73 12.17 0.94 2.18
N ASP A 74 13.40 0.59 2.55
CA ASP A 74 13.93 -0.74 2.27
C ASP A 74 13.42 -1.80 3.25
N TYR A 75 13.03 -1.38 4.46
CA TYR A 75 12.61 -2.26 5.53
C TYR A 75 11.45 -1.70 6.33
N ILE A 76 10.53 -2.58 6.71
CA ILE A 76 9.48 -2.33 7.68
C ILE A 76 9.86 -3.06 8.97
N VAL A 77 9.84 -2.33 10.08
CA VAL A 77 10.03 -2.89 11.42
C VAL A 77 8.74 -2.68 12.19
N THR A 78 8.18 -3.76 12.71
CA THR A 78 6.91 -3.77 13.45
C THR A 78 6.92 -4.94 14.42
N ASN A 79 6.44 -4.74 15.64
CA ASN A 79 6.36 -5.79 16.68
C ASN A 79 7.65 -6.58 16.91
N GLY A 80 8.81 -5.91 16.85
CA GLY A 80 10.13 -6.54 17.00
C GLY A 80 10.55 -7.44 15.82
N LYS A 81 9.71 -7.56 14.78
CA LYS A 81 10.01 -8.24 13.52
C LYS A 81 10.53 -7.24 12.50
N ARG A 82 11.32 -7.72 11.55
CA ARG A 82 11.85 -6.94 10.43
C ARG A 82 11.50 -7.61 9.12
N TYR A 83 11.05 -6.80 8.18
CA TYR A 83 10.61 -7.20 6.86
C TYR A 83 11.39 -6.37 5.84
N ARG A 84 12.07 -7.02 4.90
CA ARG A 84 12.65 -6.32 3.74
C ARG A 84 11.58 -6.18 2.67
N ILE A 85 11.48 -5.01 2.04
CA ILE A 85 10.57 -4.84 0.92
C ILE A 85 11.22 -5.41 -0.35
N ASN A 86 10.46 -6.20 -1.11
CA ASN A 86 10.85 -6.68 -2.43
C ASN A 86 10.25 -5.80 -3.52
N TYR A 87 11.05 -4.86 -4.02
CA TYR A 87 10.68 -4.03 -5.18
C TYR A 87 10.93 -4.72 -6.53
N ASP A 88 11.64 -5.86 -6.54
CA ASP A 88 11.93 -6.58 -7.77
C ASP A 88 10.80 -7.56 -8.11
N ILE A 89 9.95 -7.11 -9.03
CA ILE A 89 8.80 -7.85 -9.54
C ILE A 89 9.24 -9.03 -10.41
N LYS A 90 10.42 -8.96 -11.05
CA LYS A 90 10.89 -10.01 -11.98
C LYS A 90 11.12 -11.34 -11.27
N ASN A 91 11.52 -11.26 -10.00
CA ASN A 91 11.81 -12.41 -9.16
C ASN A 91 10.67 -12.71 -8.17
N MET A 92 9.51 -12.07 -8.35
CA MET A 92 8.34 -12.29 -7.49
C MET A 92 7.61 -13.58 -7.91
N PRO A 93 7.33 -14.51 -6.99
CA PRO A 93 6.52 -15.68 -7.29
C PRO A 93 5.15 -15.30 -7.85
N SER A 94 4.74 -15.92 -8.95
CA SER A 94 3.47 -15.63 -9.65
C SER A 94 2.23 -15.76 -8.75
N ALA A 95 2.27 -16.62 -7.73
CA ALA A 95 1.21 -16.74 -6.74
C ALA A 95 1.00 -15.45 -5.93
N ARG A 96 2.08 -14.79 -5.49
CA ARG A 96 2.01 -13.52 -4.74
C ARG A 96 1.49 -12.38 -5.62
N TYR A 97 1.79 -12.46 -6.92
CA TYR A 97 1.26 -11.53 -7.93
C TYR A 97 -0.26 -11.71 -8.09
N ILE A 98 -0.75 -12.94 -8.27
CA ILE A 98 -2.19 -13.25 -8.37
C ILE A 98 -2.93 -12.80 -7.10
N GLU A 99 -2.37 -13.05 -5.92
CA GLU A 99 -2.93 -12.60 -4.63
C GLU A 99 -3.10 -11.08 -4.60
N SER A 100 -2.08 -10.31 -4.99
CA SER A 100 -2.16 -8.85 -5.03
C SER A 100 -3.27 -8.33 -5.95
N LYS A 101 -3.52 -9.03 -7.08
CA LYS A 101 -4.57 -8.70 -8.04
C LYS A 101 -5.97 -9.03 -7.51
N VAL A 102 -6.12 -10.11 -6.75
CA VAL A 102 -7.40 -10.45 -6.11
C VAL A 102 -7.73 -9.40 -5.04
N PHE A 103 -6.73 -8.97 -4.27
CA PHE A 103 -6.89 -8.01 -3.18
C PHE A 103 -7.14 -6.57 -3.63
N SER A 104 -6.67 -6.19 -4.82
CA SER A 104 -6.83 -4.82 -5.28
C SER A 104 -8.27 -4.45 -5.65
N ALA A 105 -9.20 -5.43 -5.77
CA ALA A 105 -10.63 -5.18 -5.99
C ALA A 105 -11.25 -4.27 -4.91
N ASP A 106 -10.79 -4.40 -3.67
CA ASP A 106 -10.98 -3.40 -2.61
C ASP A 106 -9.59 -3.06 -2.04
N THR A 107 -8.89 -2.20 -2.77
CA THR A 107 -7.49 -1.86 -2.49
C THR A 107 -7.33 -1.32 -1.07
N LEU A 108 -8.23 -0.43 -0.63
CA LEU A 108 -8.14 0.20 0.69
C LEU A 108 -8.35 -0.83 1.80
N ALA A 109 -9.33 -1.72 1.69
CA ALA A 109 -9.58 -2.75 2.70
C ALA A 109 -8.48 -3.83 2.75
N ASN A 110 -7.73 -4.03 1.66
CA ASN A 110 -6.72 -5.08 1.56
C ASN A 110 -5.26 -4.58 1.48
N LEU A 111 -4.98 -3.30 1.76
CA LEU A 111 -3.61 -2.74 1.69
C LEU A 111 -2.57 -3.59 2.43
N HIS A 112 -2.92 -4.08 3.62
CA HIS A 112 -2.05 -4.92 4.45
C HIS A 112 -1.71 -6.27 3.80
N LYS A 113 -2.65 -6.89 3.07
CA LYS A 113 -2.44 -8.15 2.35
C LYS A 113 -1.56 -7.93 1.11
N ILE A 114 -1.77 -6.82 0.41
CA ILE A 114 -0.91 -6.43 -0.71
C ILE A 114 0.51 -6.16 -0.22
N ALA A 115 0.67 -5.45 0.91
CA ALA A 115 1.96 -5.23 1.55
C ALA A 115 2.63 -6.55 1.97
N ALA A 116 1.88 -7.50 2.53
CA ALA A 116 2.37 -8.85 2.84
C ALA A 116 2.88 -9.61 1.61
N SER A 117 2.26 -9.40 0.44
CA SER A 117 2.75 -9.91 -0.84
C SER A 117 4.03 -9.26 -1.33
N MET A 118 4.49 -8.16 -0.74
CA MET A 118 5.71 -7.47 -1.16
C MET A 118 6.89 -7.64 -0.20
N VAL A 119 6.66 -8.13 1.02
CA VAL A 119 7.73 -8.22 2.03
C VAL A 119 8.43 -9.57 2.07
N ILE A 120 9.67 -9.61 2.55
CA ILE A 120 10.42 -10.82 2.86
C ILE A 120 10.76 -10.75 4.35
N PRO A 121 10.30 -11.71 5.17
CA PRO A 121 10.63 -11.73 6.60
C PRO A 121 12.15 -11.82 6.78
N GLN A 122 12.67 -11.19 7.83
CA GLN A 122 14.09 -11.30 8.19
C GLN A 122 14.25 -11.92 9.58
N LYS A 123 15.34 -12.66 9.76
CA LYS A 123 15.78 -13.22 11.04
C LYS A 123 17.21 -12.82 11.36
N ARG A 124 17.58 -12.87 12.63
CA ARG A 124 18.97 -12.71 13.05
C ARG A 124 19.70 -14.03 12.85
N ASN A 125 20.82 -14.01 12.14
CA ASN A 125 21.73 -15.14 12.10
C ASN A 125 22.50 -15.27 13.42
N TRP A 126 23.34 -16.29 13.53
CA TRP A 126 24.12 -16.57 14.74
C TRP A 126 25.12 -15.46 15.13
N TYR A 127 25.49 -14.57 14.21
CA TYR A 127 26.27 -13.36 14.47
C TYR A 127 25.41 -12.13 14.82
N GLY A 128 24.10 -12.30 14.97
CA GLY A 128 23.18 -11.20 15.19
C GLY A 128 23.02 -10.27 13.98
N LYS A 129 23.37 -10.68 12.75
CA LYS A 129 23.06 -9.89 11.53
C LYS A 129 21.69 -10.27 10.99
N TRP A 130 20.93 -9.29 10.52
CA TRP A 130 19.67 -9.56 9.81
C TRP A 130 19.96 -10.21 8.46
N VAL A 131 19.29 -11.30 8.19
CA VAL A 131 19.30 -12.01 6.90
C VAL A 131 17.87 -12.33 6.51
N ASP A 132 17.62 -12.41 5.21
CA ASP A 132 16.31 -12.82 4.71
C ASP A 132 15.99 -14.23 5.19
N ASP A 133 14.76 -14.40 5.67
CA ASP A 133 14.18 -15.70 5.94
C ASP A 133 13.35 -16.16 4.74
N LYS A 134 13.10 -17.46 4.67
CA LYS A 134 12.26 -18.01 3.61
C LYS A 134 10.83 -17.53 3.81
N TYR A 135 10.25 -16.94 2.77
CA TYR A 135 8.83 -16.61 2.76
C TYR A 135 7.99 -17.89 2.82
N ASP A 136 7.07 -17.95 3.78
CA ASP A 136 6.15 -19.07 3.97
C ASP A 136 4.73 -18.61 3.64
N ALA A 137 4.18 -19.10 2.53
CA ALA A 137 2.85 -18.71 2.07
C ALA A 137 1.74 -19.05 3.08
N SER A 138 1.92 -20.09 3.90
CA SER A 138 0.95 -20.43 4.96
C SER A 138 0.88 -19.37 6.07
N LYS A 139 1.87 -18.48 6.15
CA LYS A 139 1.95 -17.37 7.11
C LYS A 139 1.56 -16.03 6.52
N HIS A 140 1.01 -15.99 5.29
CA HIS A 140 0.63 -14.74 4.64
C HIS A 140 -0.26 -13.87 5.53
N GLU A 141 -1.28 -14.46 6.16
CA GLU A 141 -2.19 -13.73 7.05
C GLU A 141 -1.45 -13.13 8.24
N GLN A 142 -0.47 -13.85 8.82
CA GLN A 142 0.37 -13.33 9.89
C GLN A 142 1.20 -12.12 9.43
N TYR A 143 1.79 -12.19 8.23
CA TYR A 143 2.52 -11.06 7.67
C TYR A 143 1.59 -9.87 7.42
N ALA A 144 0.35 -10.13 6.98
CA ALA A 144 -0.64 -9.10 6.73
C ALA A 144 -1.08 -8.42 8.05
N THR A 145 -1.30 -9.18 9.12
CA THR A 145 -1.53 -8.62 10.46
C THR A 145 -0.35 -7.77 10.93
N ASP A 146 0.90 -8.23 10.73
CA ASP A 146 2.06 -7.43 11.08
C ASP A 146 2.11 -6.11 10.27
N MET A 147 1.70 -6.12 8.99
CA MET A 147 1.61 -4.93 8.16
C MET A 147 0.48 -3.99 8.58
N GLN A 148 -0.62 -4.49 9.16
CA GLN A 148 -1.66 -3.65 9.76
C GLN A 148 -1.11 -2.79 10.90
N GLU A 149 -0.20 -3.35 11.70
CA GLU A 149 0.42 -2.64 12.82
C GLU A 149 1.64 -1.80 12.41
N ALA A 150 2.13 -2.00 11.19
CA ALA A 150 3.24 -1.21 10.67
C ALA A 150 2.83 0.25 10.43
N ASN A 151 3.85 1.12 10.46
CA ASN A 151 3.71 2.53 10.13
C ASN A 151 3.08 2.72 8.73
N PHE A 152 1.99 3.48 8.68
CA PHE A 152 1.22 3.72 7.47
C PHE A 152 2.07 4.35 6.36
N ILE A 153 2.84 5.40 6.65
CA ILE A 153 3.66 6.11 5.65
C ILE A 153 4.65 5.17 4.98
N HIS A 154 5.33 4.33 5.76
CA HIS A 154 6.29 3.35 5.23
C HIS A 154 5.62 2.36 4.29
N VAL A 155 4.46 1.80 4.67
CA VAL A 155 3.75 0.83 3.84
C VAL A 155 3.21 1.50 2.58
N TYR A 156 2.48 2.61 2.74
CA TYR A 156 1.81 3.33 1.67
C TYR A 156 2.76 3.79 0.57
N HIS A 157 3.84 4.50 0.93
CA HIS A 157 4.78 5.01 -0.08
C HIS A 157 5.58 3.88 -0.75
N SER A 158 5.81 2.77 -0.06
CA SER A 158 6.44 1.58 -0.65
C SER A 158 5.52 0.86 -1.63
N LEU A 159 4.22 0.76 -1.32
CA LEU A 159 3.19 0.24 -2.23
C LEU A 159 3.04 1.13 -3.46
N VAL A 160 2.90 2.45 -3.28
CA VAL A 160 2.79 3.41 -4.38
C VAL A 160 4.02 3.36 -5.29
N PHE A 161 5.22 3.29 -4.71
CA PHE A 161 6.44 3.14 -5.49
C PHE A 161 6.48 1.82 -6.27
N PHE A 162 6.11 0.70 -5.63
CA PHE A 162 6.02 -0.59 -6.30
C PHE A 162 5.04 -0.58 -7.47
N TYR A 163 3.87 0.03 -7.29
CA TYR A 163 2.89 0.19 -8.36
C TYR A 163 3.41 1.06 -9.51
N GLN A 164 4.12 2.14 -9.20
CA GLN A 164 4.73 2.98 -10.23
C GLN A 164 5.81 2.21 -11.01
N VAL A 165 6.64 1.42 -10.33
CA VAL A 165 7.65 0.55 -10.96
C VAL A 165 6.96 -0.49 -11.85
N TYR A 166 5.88 -1.11 -11.37
CA TYR A 166 5.09 -2.09 -12.11
C TYR A 166 4.50 -1.51 -13.39
N LYS A 167 3.80 -0.36 -13.30
CA LYS A 167 3.20 0.31 -14.45
C LYS A 167 4.25 0.65 -15.51
N ASN A 168 5.38 1.21 -15.09
CA ASN A 168 6.48 1.51 -15.99
C ASN A 168 7.06 0.24 -16.63
N TRP A 169 7.11 -0.88 -15.89
CA TRP A 169 7.61 -2.14 -16.42
C TRP A 169 6.68 -2.74 -17.47
N ILE A 170 5.36 -2.74 -17.25
CA ILE A 170 4.38 -3.14 -18.26
C ILE A 170 4.59 -2.32 -19.53
N GLU A 171 4.64 -1.00 -19.40
CA GLU A 171 4.80 -0.08 -20.53
C GLU A 171 6.07 -0.38 -21.34
N VAL A 172 7.21 -0.58 -20.67
CA VAL A 172 8.50 -0.88 -21.33
C VAL A 172 8.59 -2.31 -21.87
N SER A 173 7.88 -3.26 -21.27
CA SER A 173 7.85 -4.66 -21.71
C SER A 173 6.97 -4.89 -22.95
N LYS A 174 6.09 -3.94 -23.28
CA LYS A 174 5.16 -4.01 -24.41
C LYS A 174 5.89 -4.27 -25.74
N ASP A 175 6.93 -3.50 -26.03
CA ASP A 175 7.70 -3.63 -27.29
C ASP A 175 8.42 -4.98 -27.37
N TYR A 176 8.92 -5.48 -26.23
CA TYR A 176 9.53 -6.81 -26.15
C TYR A 176 8.50 -7.92 -26.41
N MET A 177 7.32 -7.84 -25.80
CA MET A 177 6.23 -8.80 -26.04
C MET A 177 5.79 -8.81 -27.50
N ILE A 178 5.65 -7.64 -28.11
CA ILE A 178 5.34 -7.49 -29.53
C ILE A 178 6.42 -8.18 -30.38
N ALA A 179 7.70 -7.93 -30.09
CA ALA A 179 8.81 -8.53 -30.81
C ALA A 179 8.81 -10.06 -30.71
N GLU A 180 8.56 -10.64 -29.53
CA GLU A 180 8.49 -12.09 -29.34
C GLU A 180 7.26 -12.72 -30.02
N MET A 181 6.09 -12.07 -29.98
CA MET A 181 4.89 -12.54 -30.67
C MET A 181 5.05 -12.50 -32.20
N THR A 182 5.69 -11.45 -32.73
CA THR A 182 6.00 -11.35 -34.16
C THR A 182 7.02 -12.42 -34.59
N LYS A 183 8.04 -12.71 -33.76
CA LYS A 183 8.95 -13.85 -34.00
C LYS A 183 8.24 -15.20 -33.99
N ALA A 184 7.20 -15.34 -33.17
CA ALA A 184 6.35 -16.54 -33.11
C ALA A 184 5.33 -16.62 -34.28
N GLY A 185 5.35 -15.67 -35.22
CA GLY A 185 4.55 -15.71 -36.44
C GLY A 185 3.27 -14.88 -36.42
N MET A 186 3.02 -14.07 -35.38
CA MET A 186 1.92 -13.10 -35.39
C MET A 186 2.26 -11.92 -36.30
N THR A 187 1.23 -11.32 -36.91
CA THR A 187 1.40 -10.03 -37.60
C THR A 187 1.59 -8.90 -36.58
N GLN A 188 2.27 -7.83 -36.98
CA GLN A 188 2.50 -6.66 -36.12
C GLN A 188 1.19 -6.14 -35.49
N THR A 189 0.14 -6.00 -36.28
CA THR A 189 -1.18 -5.55 -35.80
C THR A 189 -1.82 -6.50 -34.78
N GLN A 190 -1.68 -7.82 -34.97
CA GLN A 190 -2.17 -8.80 -34.00
C GLN A 190 -1.35 -8.75 -32.70
N ALA A 191 -0.03 -8.64 -32.79
CA ALA A 191 0.85 -8.52 -31.64
C ALA A 191 0.57 -7.23 -30.85
N ASP A 192 0.31 -6.11 -31.53
CA ASP A 192 -0.07 -4.83 -30.91
C ASP A 192 -1.40 -4.93 -30.15
N ILE A 193 -2.42 -5.55 -30.75
CA ILE A 193 -3.74 -5.75 -30.12
C ILE A 193 -3.61 -6.66 -28.89
N VAL A 194 -2.89 -7.78 -29.02
CA VAL A 194 -2.69 -8.73 -27.91
C VAL A 194 -1.89 -8.08 -26.78
N ALA A 195 -0.82 -7.34 -27.10
CA ALA A 195 -0.05 -6.61 -26.09
C ALA A 195 -0.89 -5.55 -25.39
N HIS A 196 -1.73 -4.81 -26.12
CA HIS A 196 -2.65 -3.83 -25.55
C HIS A 196 -3.68 -4.48 -24.62
N LEU A 197 -4.32 -5.58 -25.04
CA LEU A 197 -5.28 -6.32 -24.22
C LEU A 197 -4.61 -6.92 -22.97
N LEU A 198 -3.38 -7.40 -23.09
CA LEU A 198 -2.59 -7.87 -21.96
C LEU A 198 -2.25 -6.72 -21.01
N SER A 199 -1.80 -5.57 -21.51
CA SER A 199 -1.56 -4.37 -20.70
C SER A 199 -2.84 -3.91 -19.99
N GLU A 200 -3.98 -3.80 -20.67
CA GLU A 200 -5.25 -3.39 -20.04
C GLU A 200 -5.77 -4.41 -19.03
N SER A 201 -5.64 -5.71 -19.31
CA SER A 201 -6.04 -6.77 -18.38
C SER A 201 -5.08 -6.97 -17.20
N THR A 202 -3.84 -6.46 -17.31
CA THR A 202 -2.80 -6.48 -16.25
C THR A 202 -2.66 -5.17 -15.49
N ASP A 203 -3.09 -4.03 -16.07
CA ASP A 203 -3.26 -2.71 -15.43
C ASP A 203 -4.59 -2.61 -14.67
N GLY A 204 -5.53 -3.53 -14.92
CA GLY A 204 -6.95 -3.41 -14.61
C GLY A 204 -7.42 -3.32 -13.16
N ILE A 205 -6.59 -3.07 -12.14
CA ILE A 205 -7.07 -2.87 -10.75
C ILE A 205 -6.09 -2.05 -9.89
N ILE A 206 -5.77 -0.81 -10.27
CA ILE A 206 -5.30 0.21 -9.31
C ILE A 206 -5.94 1.53 -9.71
N PRO A 207 -6.75 2.17 -8.84
CA PRO A 207 -7.29 3.48 -9.14
C PRO A 207 -6.14 4.45 -9.48
N VAL A 208 -6.19 5.03 -10.68
CA VAL A 208 -5.25 6.06 -11.17
C VAL A 208 -5.08 7.22 -10.19
N THR A 209 -6.05 7.39 -9.28
CA THR A 209 -6.07 8.35 -8.17
C THR A 209 -4.94 8.23 -7.15
N LEU A 210 -4.16 7.14 -7.12
CA LEU A 210 -3.04 6.97 -6.18
C LEU A 210 -1.68 7.47 -6.69
N LEU A 211 -1.56 7.91 -7.94
CA LEU A 211 -0.27 8.27 -8.52
C LEU A 211 -0.14 9.78 -8.77
N PRO A 212 0.87 10.48 -8.19
CA PRO A 212 1.21 11.81 -8.63
C PRO A 212 1.78 11.76 -10.07
N PRO A 213 1.46 12.74 -10.93
CA PRO A 213 1.85 12.75 -12.34
C PRO A 213 3.32 13.14 -12.49
N LYS A 214 4.26 12.26 -12.15
CA LYS A 214 5.69 12.51 -12.39
C LYS A 214 6.18 11.74 -13.61
N LYS A 215 6.72 12.49 -14.57
CA LYS A 215 7.28 11.97 -15.82
C LYS A 215 8.46 11.02 -15.54
N ILE A 216 8.53 9.96 -16.34
CA ILE A 216 9.52 8.86 -16.37
C ILE A 216 10.98 9.32 -16.16
N LEU A 217 11.33 10.53 -16.60
CA LEU A 217 12.67 11.09 -16.52
C LEU A 217 13.14 11.37 -15.08
N GLU A 218 12.24 11.67 -14.14
CA GLU A 218 12.61 11.95 -12.75
C GLU A 218 12.91 10.68 -11.94
N LEU A 219 12.27 9.56 -12.27
CA LEU A 219 12.41 8.29 -11.56
C LEU A 219 13.75 7.60 -11.83
N LYS A 220 14.37 7.84 -13.00
CA LYS A 220 15.71 7.34 -13.34
C LYS A 220 16.80 7.79 -12.35
N LYS A 221 16.58 8.87 -11.60
CA LYS A 221 17.53 9.38 -10.60
C LYS A 221 17.57 8.54 -9.31
N TYR A 222 16.54 7.72 -9.08
CA TYR A 222 16.39 6.91 -7.86
C TYR A 222 16.68 5.41 -8.08
N LEU A 223 17.02 5.02 -9.31
CA LEU A 223 17.37 3.63 -9.69
C LEU A 223 18.89 3.37 -9.68
N LYS A 224 19.64 4.10 -8.84
CA LYS A 224 21.09 3.88 -8.62
C LYS A 224 21.34 3.30 -7.24
#